data_AF-A0A149UNL2-F1
#
_entry.id   AF-A0A149UNL2-F1
#
_cell.length_a   1.000
_cell.length_b   1.000
_cell.length_c   1.000
_cell.angle_alpha   90.00
_cell.angle_beta   90.00
_cell.angle_gamma   90.00
#
_symmetry.space_group_name_H-M   'P 1'
#
loop_
_entity.id
_entity.type
_entity.pdbx_description
1 polymer ?
#
loop_
_entity_poly.entity_id
_entity_poly.type
_entity_poly.pdbx_seq_one_letter_code
_entity_poly.pdbx_strand_id
1 'polypeptide(L)'
;MPTYTLAAIPAASHGSLISCSSPDRYRQTRIEAADLAEIRAAVAAYGARLHDDHPEAFFLVSVTPERGSDHPEGFCDARWKGSLGTEQWIRTIPEETPFKAYLAEVEAMLDREVRS
;
A
#
# COMPACT_ATOMS: atom_id res chain seq x y z
N MET A 1 -9.11 21.32 5.41
CA MET A 1 -7.94 20.63 4.80
C MET A 1 -8.43 19.28 4.31
N PRO A 2 -8.04 18.80 3.12
CA PRO A 2 -8.57 17.54 2.63
C PRO A 2 -8.04 16.37 3.46
N THR A 3 -8.88 15.34 3.57
CA THR A 3 -8.65 14.21 4.47
C THR A 3 -8.52 12.92 3.67
N TYR A 4 -7.58 12.08 4.10
CA TYR A 4 -7.29 10.79 3.50
C TYR A 4 -7.29 9.70 4.57
N THR A 5 -7.64 8.49 4.14
CA THR A 5 -7.45 7.27 4.91
C THR A 5 -6.29 6.50 4.30
N LEU A 6 -5.29 6.21 5.14
CA LEU A 6 -4.18 5.31 4.86
C LEU A 6 -4.53 3.91 5.36
N ALA A 7 -4.33 2.90 4.51
CA ALA A 7 -4.50 1.50 4.85
C ALA A 7 -3.40 0.67 4.19
N ALA A 8 -2.82 -0.28 4.91
CA ALA A 8 -1.90 -1.23 4.31
C ALA A 8 -2.65 -2.43 3.72
N ILE A 9 -2.26 -2.80 2.52
CA ILE A 9 -2.87 -3.89 1.77
C ILE A 9 -1.76 -4.87 1.39
N PRO A 10 -1.81 -6.13 1.85
CA PRO A 10 -0.84 -7.14 1.44
C PRO A 10 -0.72 -7.20 -0.09
N ALA A 11 0.50 -7.10 -0.59
CA ALA A 11 0.73 -6.93 -2.02
C ALA A 11 2.09 -7.49 -2.49
N ALA A 12 2.07 -8.04 -3.70
CA ALA A 12 3.25 -8.52 -4.42
C ALA A 12 3.17 -8.12 -5.89
N SER A 13 4.32 -8.02 -6.56
CA SER A 13 4.42 -7.64 -7.97
C SER A 13 5.33 -8.60 -8.73
N HIS A 14 4.86 -9.05 -9.90
CA HIS A 14 5.59 -9.83 -10.90
C HIS A 14 5.24 -9.27 -12.29
N GLY A 15 5.67 -8.03 -12.55
CA GLY A 15 5.25 -7.22 -13.71
C GLY A 15 3.79 -6.72 -13.65
N SER A 16 2.97 -7.28 -12.76
CA SER A 16 1.62 -6.82 -12.42
C SER A 16 1.40 -6.94 -10.91
N LEU A 17 0.69 -5.97 -10.35
CA LEU A 17 0.38 -5.92 -8.92
C LEU A 17 -0.75 -6.89 -8.57
N ILE A 18 -0.51 -7.81 -7.65
CA ILE A 18 -1.55 -8.59 -6.97
C ILE A 18 -1.64 -8.11 -5.53
N SER A 19 -2.87 -7.83 -5.09
CA SER A 19 -3.16 -7.39 -3.73
C SER A 19 -4.50 -7.98 -3.26
N CYS A 20 -4.73 -7.99 -1.96
CA CYS A 20 -6.00 -8.42 -1.36
C CYS A 20 -6.71 -7.27 -0.63
N SER A 21 -7.59 -7.56 0.32
CA SER A 21 -8.16 -6.53 1.21
C SER A 21 -7.22 -6.27 2.39
N SER A 22 -7.25 -5.05 2.94
CA SER A 22 -6.52 -4.72 4.18
C SER A 22 -6.97 -5.64 5.32
N PRO A 23 -6.06 -6.40 5.96
CA PRO A 23 -6.35 -7.11 7.19
C PRO A 23 -6.73 -6.15 8.32
N ASP A 24 -7.60 -6.59 9.23
CA ASP A 24 -8.07 -5.76 10.36
C ASP A 24 -6.94 -5.34 11.31
N ARG A 25 -5.90 -6.18 11.43
CA ARG A 25 -4.71 -5.86 12.24
C ARG A 25 -3.94 -4.64 11.72
N TYR A 26 -4.05 -4.32 10.43
CA TYR A 26 -3.45 -3.13 9.84
C TYR A 26 -4.35 -1.94 10.11
N ARG A 27 -4.11 -1.32 11.27
CA ARG A 27 -4.87 -0.17 11.72
C ARG A 27 -4.83 0.93 10.67
N GLN A 28 -6.00 1.27 10.13
CA GLN A 28 -6.17 2.39 9.22
C GLN A 28 -5.87 3.70 9.95
N THR A 29 -5.31 4.68 9.24
CA THR A 29 -4.95 5.99 9.79
C THR A 29 -5.56 7.09 8.96
N ARG A 30 -6.35 7.96 9.60
CA ARG A 30 -6.88 9.17 8.98
C ARG A 30 -5.84 10.28 9.08
N ILE A 31 -5.58 10.97 7.98
CA ILE A 31 -4.65 12.10 7.91
C ILE A 31 -5.33 13.31 7.28
N GLU A 32 -4.87 14.50 7.65
CA GLU A 32 -5.17 15.71 6.89
C GLU A 32 -3.88 16.13 6.16
N ALA A 33 -3.98 16.47 4.89
CA ALA A 33 -2.85 16.88 4.09
C ALA A 33 -3.30 17.90 3.04
N ALA A 34 -2.58 19.02 2.90
CA ALA A 34 -2.90 20.10 1.98
C ALA A 34 -2.30 19.88 0.58
N ASP A 35 -1.20 19.12 0.48
CA ASP A 35 -0.49 18.91 -0.78
C ASP A 35 0.08 17.49 -0.94
N LEU A 36 0.69 17.21 -2.09
CA LEU A 36 1.27 15.91 -2.40
C LEU A 36 2.50 15.58 -1.53
N ALA A 37 3.24 16.58 -1.05
CA ALA A 37 4.41 16.35 -0.22
C ALA A 37 4.00 15.87 1.18
N GLU A 38 2.96 16.47 1.75
CA GLU A 38 2.37 16.03 3.02
C GLU A 38 1.78 14.62 2.92
N ILE A 39 1.09 14.30 1.81
CA ILE A 39 0.58 12.93 1.57
C ILE A 39 1.73 11.92 1.52
N ARG A 40 2.81 12.22 0.77
CA ARG A 40 3.99 11.35 0.68
C ARG A 40 4.66 11.14 2.04
N ALA A 41 4.81 12.21 2.83
CA ALA A 41 5.38 12.13 4.17
C ALA A 41 4.52 11.24 5.08
N ALA A 42 3.20 11.39 5.01
CA ALA A 42 2.27 10.57 5.79
C ALA A 42 2.27 9.09 5.36
N VAL A 43 2.35 8.82 4.05
CA VAL A 43 2.53 7.46 3.50
C VAL A 43 3.83 6.85 4.02
N ALA A 44 4.93 7.60 3.94
CA ALA A 44 6.24 7.15 4.41
C ALA A 44 6.21 6.79 5.90
N ALA A 45 5.67 7.68 6.74
CA ALA A 45 5.56 7.48 8.18
C ALA A 45 4.64 6.30 8.53
N TYR A 46 3.51 6.16 7.83
CA TYR A 46 2.57 5.05 8.05
C TYR A 46 3.20 3.70 7.71
N GLY A 47 3.84 3.58 6.55
CA GLY A 47 4.47 2.34 6.12
C GLY A 47 5.69 1.98 6.96
N ALA A 48 6.52 2.96 7.33
CA ALA A 48 7.67 2.72 8.22
C ALA A 48 7.23 2.15 9.57
N ARG A 49 6.22 2.76 10.20
CA ARG A 49 5.66 2.26 11.47
C ARG A 49 5.13 0.83 11.33
N LEU A 50 4.40 0.54 10.25
CA LEU A 50 3.86 -0.80 10.05
C LEU A 50 4.97 -1.83 9.81
N HIS A 51 6.03 -1.45 9.10
CA HIS A 51 7.18 -2.30 8.88
C HIS A 51 7.95 -2.56 10.18
N ASP A 52 8.05 -1.57 11.08
CA ASP A 52 8.64 -1.76 12.40
C ASP A 52 7.80 -2.72 13.27
N ASP A 53 6.46 -2.60 13.20
CA ASP A 53 5.52 -3.46 13.93
C ASP A 53 5.46 -4.89 13.33
N HIS A 54 5.64 -5.03 12.01
CA HIS A 54 5.57 -6.29 11.26
C HIS A 54 6.66 -6.36 10.16
N PRO A 55 7.93 -6.65 10.53
CA PRO A 55 9.06 -6.61 9.60
C PRO A 55 8.97 -7.60 8.42
N GLU A 56 8.25 -8.69 8.60
CA GLU A 56 8.00 -9.69 7.55
C GLU A 56 6.91 -9.31 6.54
N ALA A 57 6.14 -8.26 6.81
CA ALA A 57 4.96 -7.94 6.04
C ALA A 57 5.34 -7.24 4.73
N PHE A 58 4.70 -7.66 3.65
CA PHE A 58 4.82 -7.03 2.34
C PHE A 58 3.48 -6.44 1.93
N PHE A 59 3.47 -5.12 1.70
CA PHE A 59 2.22 -4.40 1.52
C PHE A 59 2.37 -3.15 0.63
N LEU A 60 1.25 -2.79 0.03
CA LEU A 60 0.99 -1.50 -0.58
C LEU A 60 0.32 -0.58 0.47
N VAL A 61 0.73 0.67 0.56
CA VAL A 61 -0.03 1.69 1.31
C VAL A 61 -1.07 2.31 0.40
N SER A 62 -2.35 2.04 0.63
CA SER A 62 -3.46 2.68 -0.06
C SER A 62 -3.73 4.07 0.52
N VAL A 63 -3.93 5.05 -0.36
CA VAL A 63 -4.38 6.41 0.01
C VAL A 63 -5.78 6.62 -0.57
N THR A 64 -6.78 6.67 0.31
CA THR A 64 -8.17 6.85 -0.08
C THR A 64 -8.66 8.22 0.38
N PRO A 65 -8.99 9.15 -0.53
CA PRO A 65 -9.60 10.40 -0.13
C PRO A 65 -11.00 10.19 0.44
N GLU A 66 -11.41 11.05 1.37
CA GLU A 66 -12.81 11.12 1.79
C GLU A 66 -13.73 11.53 0.63
N ARG A 67 -14.90 10.89 0.58
CA ARG A 67 -15.88 11.12 -0.49
C ARG A 67 -16.32 12.58 -0.50
N GLY A 68 -16.18 13.24 -1.64
CA GLY A 68 -16.60 14.63 -1.82
C GLY A 68 -15.62 15.66 -1.25
N SER A 69 -14.43 15.25 -0.78
CA SER A 69 -13.35 16.19 -0.46
C SER A 69 -12.64 16.66 -1.73
N ASP A 70 -12.17 17.90 -1.74
CA ASP A 70 -11.21 18.37 -2.75
C ASP A 70 -9.86 17.66 -2.57
N HIS A 71 -9.03 17.63 -3.61
CA HIS A 71 -7.69 17.04 -3.58
C HIS A 71 -6.69 18.01 -4.19
N PRO A 72 -5.41 18.00 -3.76
CA PRO A 72 -4.40 18.83 -4.38
C PRO A 72 -4.22 18.43 -5.85
N GLU A 73 -3.80 19.41 -6.64
CA GLU A 73 -3.52 19.23 -8.06
C GLU A 73 -2.56 18.05 -8.28
N GLY A 74 -2.85 17.22 -9.28
CA GLY A 74 -2.04 16.05 -9.61
C GLY A 74 -2.20 14.86 -8.67
N PHE A 75 -3.09 14.89 -7.67
CA PHE A 75 -3.33 13.76 -6.76
C PHE A 75 -3.71 12.46 -7.49
N CYS A 76 -4.69 12.51 -8.39
CA CYS A 76 -5.13 11.32 -9.14
C CYS A 76 -3.99 10.71 -9.98
N ASP A 77 -3.22 11.57 -10.63
CA ASP A 77 -2.03 11.18 -11.41
C ASP A 77 -0.95 10.57 -10.53
N ALA A 78 -0.67 11.18 -9.38
CA ALA A 78 0.34 10.70 -8.45
C ALA A 78 -0.03 9.35 -7.85
N ARG A 79 -1.32 9.17 -7.52
CA ARG A 79 -1.87 7.90 -7.07
C ARG A 79 -1.76 6.83 -8.15
N TRP A 80 -2.09 7.14 -9.41
CA TRP A 80 -2.04 6.16 -10.49
C TRP A 80 -0.63 5.78 -10.91
N LYS A 81 0.32 6.72 -10.88
CA LYS A 81 1.71 6.49 -11.27
C LYS A 81 2.59 5.98 -10.12
N GLY A 82 2.01 5.67 -8.96
CA GLY A 82 2.75 5.22 -7.76
C GLY A 82 3.67 6.28 -7.15
N SER A 83 3.60 7.56 -7.57
CA SER A 83 4.53 8.62 -7.15
C SER A 83 4.20 9.22 -5.76
N LEU A 84 3.25 8.62 -5.06
CA LEU A 84 2.97 8.86 -3.64
C LEU A 84 3.84 8.00 -2.70
N GLY A 85 4.67 7.09 -3.24
CA GLY A 85 5.52 6.20 -2.43
C GLY A 85 4.76 4.99 -1.88
N THR A 86 3.60 4.67 -2.43
CA THR A 86 2.70 3.63 -1.93
C THR A 86 3.25 2.21 -2.07
N GLU A 87 4.20 2.01 -2.99
CA GLU A 87 4.72 0.71 -3.39
C GLU A 87 6.06 0.35 -2.72
N GLN A 88 6.56 1.15 -1.78
CA GLN A 88 7.89 0.97 -1.20
C GLN A 88 8.11 -0.37 -0.48
N TRP A 89 7.05 -0.99 0.06
CA TRP A 89 7.12 -2.24 0.84
C TRP A 89 6.51 -3.45 0.14
N ILE A 90 6.24 -3.37 -1.17
CA ILE A 90 5.70 -4.52 -1.90
C ILE A 90 6.77 -5.60 -2.05
N ARG A 91 6.33 -6.85 -2.11
CA ARG A 91 7.23 -7.94 -2.51
C ARG A 91 7.42 -7.93 -4.02
N THR A 92 8.61 -7.57 -4.49
CA THR A 92 8.99 -7.75 -5.90
C THR A 92 9.47 -9.17 -6.13
N ILE A 93 8.77 -9.90 -7.00
CA ILE A 93 9.14 -11.25 -7.43
C ILE A 93 9.74 -11.11 -8.84
N PRO A 94 10.94 -11.69 -9.09
CA PRO A 94 11.61 -11.55 -10.39
C PRO A 94 10.74 -12.05 -11.54
N GLU A 95 10.73 -11.33 -12.68
CA GLU A 95 9.86 -11.62 -13.84
C GLU A 95 10.17 -12.97 -14.51
N GLU A 96 11.38 -13.51 -14.29
CA GLU A 96 11.78 -14.85 -14.72
C GLU A 96 11.12 -15.97 -13.91
N THR A 97 10.45 -15.63 -12.81
CA THR A 97 9.78 -16.62 -11.96
C THR A 97 8.60 -17.23 -12.73
N PRO A 98 8.50 -18.56 -12.84
CA PRO A 98 7.36 -19.17 -13.50
C PRO A 98 6.05 -18.75 -12.83
N PHE A 99 5.04 -18.35 -13.62
CA PHE A 99 3.77 -17.81 -13.11
C PHE A 99 3.10 -18.69 -12.03
N LYS A 100 3.20 -20.03 -12.16
CA LYS A 100 2.67 -20.96 -11.15
C LYS A 100 3.42 -20.88 -9.81
N ALA A 101 4.74 -20.72 -9.84
CA ALA A 101 5.55 -20.54 -8.63
C ALA A 101 5.26 -19.19 -7.99
N TYR A 102 5.15 -18.14 -8.82
CA TYR A 102 4.71 -16.81 -8.39
C TYR A 102 3.36 -16.86 -7.63
N LEU A 103 2.34 -17.48 -8.22
CA LEU A 103 1.02 -17.58 -7.57
C LEU A 103 1.10 -18.32 -6.24
N ALA A 104 1.86 -19.42 -6.15
CA ALA A 104 2.02 -20.17 -4.90
C ALA A 104 2.71 -19.33 -3.81
N GLU A 105 3.70 -18.52 -4.17
CA GLU A 105 4.36 -17.60 -3.23
C GLU A 105 3.41 -16.50 -2.73
N VAL A 106 2.61 -15.93 -3.64
CA VAL A 106 1.62 -14.91 -3.29
C VAL A 106 0.53 -15.51 -2.42
N GLU A 107 -0.01 -16.68 -2.74
CA GLU A 107 -1.01 -17.37 -1.92
C GLU A 107 -0.46 -17.64 -0.51
N ALA A 108 0.75 -18.19 -0.38
CA ALA A 108 1.36 -18.45 0.91
C ALA A 108 1.58 -17.16 1.73
N MET A 109 1.98 -16.06 1.08
CA MET A 109 2.08 -14.76 1.71
C MET A 109 0.72 -14.27 2.19
N LEU A 110 -0.29 -14.25 1.31
CA LEU A 110 -1.63 -13.78 1.65
C LEU A 110 -2.31 -14.62 2.73
N ASP A 111 -2.14 -15.94 2.72
CA ASP A 111 -2.66 -16.84 3.76
C ASP A 111 -2.06 -16.52 5.13
N ARG A 112 -0.75 -16.23 5.21
CA ARG A 112 -0.12 -15.76 6.45
C ARG A 112 -0.74 -14.43 6.87
N GLU A 113 -0.88 -13.51 5.94
CA GLU A 113 -1.36 -12.15 6.21
C GLU A 113 -2.83 -12.11 6.66
N VAL A 114 -3.67 -13.03 6.21
CA VAL A 114 -5.10 -13.07 6.57
C VAL A 114 -5.36 -13.87 7.85
N ARG A 115 -4.54 -14.89 8.17
CA ARG A 115 -4.82 -15.81 9.30
C ARG A 115 -4.17 -15.43 10.64
N SER A 116 -3.16 -14.57 10.65
CA SER A 116 -2.54 -14.07 11.90
C SER A 116 -3.17 -12.78 12.41
#